data_AF-C5MH16-F1
#
_entry.id   AF-C5MH16-F1
#
_cell.length_a   1.000
_cell.length_b   1.000
_cell.length_c   1.000
_cell.angle_alpha   90.00
_cell.angle_beta   90.00
_cell.angle_gamma   90.00
#
_symmetry.space_group_name_H-M   'P 1'
#
loop_
_entity.id
_entity.type
_entity.pdbx_description
1 polymer ?
#
loop_
_entity_poly.entity_id
_entity_poly.type
_entity_poly.pdbx_seq_one_letter_code
_entity_poly.pdbx_strand_id
1 'polypeptide(L)'
;MKYPIMIKKFQRLNYTNSTLSYLTKTTINPNDFQLKKPTHFIPKSLLVLSTPNNLPQVIEDSIKFHQDPSLSDLQLVVAGVDTVVPYSHRNGVSELWMNQPIKIGQSLLLEDRDDLNKPPRESDGLNIVVAKKNWKNIESNLNIKLRNDMNLNLNLANTVFSTGSIITLFYFSHINNQKGGINHSGQHLCDLQIELPRGVVPRHSHASIHDNWTDLYPGENSFKITKCVGNLLKTVDNKPAAQVS
;
A
#
# COMPACT_ATOMS: atom_id res chain seq x y z
N MET A 1 -41.19 -24.36 -3.18
CA MET A 1 -39.99 -24.87 -3.88
C MET A 1 -39.02 -23.70 -4.05
N LYS A 2 -37.85 -23.77 -3.41
CA LYS A 2 -36.80 -22.72 -3.46
C LYS A 2 -35.85 -23.05 -4.61
N TYR A 3 -35.66 -22.10 -5.54
CA TYR A 3 -34.66 -22.21 -6.60
C TYR A 3 -33.26 -21.96 -6.04
N PRO A 4 -32.24 -22.77 -6.36
CA PRO A 4 -30.88 -22.51 -5.94
C PRO A 4 -30.26 -21.40 -6.79
N ILE A 5 -29.66 -20.41 -6.11
CA ILE A 5 -28.86 -19.35 -6.71
C ILE A 5 -27.54 -19.96 -7.19
N MET A 6 -27.33 -19.95 -8.51
CA MET A 6 -26.14 -20.48 -9.16
C MET A 6 -25.01 -19.44 -9.10
N ILE A 7 -24.11 -19.59 -8.12
CA ILE A 7 -22.86 -18.81 -8.05
C ILE A 7 -21.94 -19.29 -9.18
N LYS A 8 -21.82 -18.52 -10.26
CA LYS A 8 -20.87 -18.79 -11.34
C LYS A 8 -19.45 -18.43 -10.88
N LYS A 9 -18.68 -19.44 -10.48
CA LYS A 9 -17.21 -19.33 -10.35
C LYS A 9 -16.61 -19.37 -11.75
N PHE A 10 -15.99 -18.27 -12.18
CA PHE A 10 -15.16 -18.25 -13.38
C PHE A 10 -13.78 -18.82 -13.03
N GLN A 11 -13.47 -20.01 -13.54
CA GLN A 11 -12.11 -20.56 -13.60
C GLN A 11 -11.77 -20.80 -15.06
N ARG A 12 -10.73 -20.13 -15.57
CA ARG A 12 -10.24 -20.31 -16.94
C ARG A 12 -8.84 -20.89 -16.84
N LEU A 13 -8.67 -22.13 -17.30
CA LEU A 13 -7.37 -22.83 -17.33
C LEU A 13 -6.90 -22.91 -18.79
N ASN A 14 -5.67 -22.45 -19.05
CA ASN A 14 -4.95 -22.69 -20.29
C ASN A 14 -3.54 -23.22 -19.94
N TYR A 15 -3.04 -24.21 -20.70
CA TYR A 15 -1.68 -24.76 -20.71
C TYR A 15 -1.03 -24.33 -22.05
N THR A 16 0.23 -23.90 -22.21
CA THR A 16 1.55 -24.43 -21.77
C THR A 16 2.63 -23.31 -21.70
N ASN A 17 3.79 -23.62 -21.08
CA ASN A 17 5.01 -22.80 -20.81
C ASN A 17 4.91 -21.74 -19.70
N SER A 18 5.03 -22.21 -18.44
CA SER A 18 4.91 -21.44 -17.18
C SER A 18 3.78 -20.41 -17.26
N THR A 19 2.55 -20.88 -17.38
CA THR A 19 1.39 -20.00 -17.23
C THR A 19 1.42 -19.40 -15.83
N LEU A 20 1.55 -18.08 -15.79
CA LEU A 20 1.44 -17.32 -14.55
C LEU A 20 0.12 -17.70 -13.88
N SER A 21 0.22 -18.17 -12.65
CA SER A 21 -0.90 -18.48 -11.78
C SER A 21 -0.86 -17.52 -10.61
N TYR A 22 -1.96 -16.83 -10.36
CA TYR A 22 -2.08 -15.89 -9.27
C TYR A 22 -3.44 -16.01 -8.59
N LEU A 23 -3.50 -15.61 -7.32
CA LEU A 23 -4.73 -15.50 -6.54
C LEU A 23 -4.74 -14.13 -5.89
N THR A 24 -5.78 -13.35 -6.17
CA THR A 24 -6.08 -12.10 -5.47
C THR A 24 -7.25 -12.30 -4.54
N LYS A 25 -7.15 -11.80 -3.31
CA LYS A 25 -8.25 -11.80 -2.35
C LYS A 25 -8.19 -10.51 -1.55
N THR A 26 -9.32 -9.85 -1.36
CA THR A 26 -9.46 -8.81 -0.34
C THR A 26 -10.49 -9.25 0.67
N THR A 27 -10.16 -9.10 1.95
CA THR A 27 -11.07 -9.32 3.07
C THR A 27 -11.35 -7.98 3.73
N ILE A 28 -12.62 -7.58 3.78
CA ILE A 28 -13.09 -6.33 4.40
C ILE A 28 -13.64 -6.65 5.78
N ASN A 29 -13.37 -5.79 6.76
CA ASN A 29 -13.80 -5.94 8.15
C ASN A 29 -13.54 -7.35 8.74
N PRO A 30 -12.31 -7.86 8.66
CA PRO A 30 -12.00 -9.13 9.28
C PRO A 30 -12.05 -9.01 10.81
N ASN A 31 -12.57 -10.04 11.48
CA ASN A 31 -12.54 -10.15 12.94
C ASN A 31 -11.35 -11.01 13.41
N ASP A 32 -11.10 -12.15 12.73
CA ASP A 32 -9.99 -13.07 12.98
C ASP A 32 -9.22 -13.35 11.68
N PHE A 33 -8.50 -12.34 11.18
CA PHE A 33 -7.76 -12.49 9.94
C PHE A 33 -6.56 -13.43 10.12
N GLN A 34 -6.32 -14.32 9.15
CA GLN A 34 -5.07 -15.07 9.02
C GLN A 34 -4.73 -15.24 7.55
N LEU A 35 -3.46 -15.03 7.20
CA LEU A 35 -2.97 -15.34 5.87
C LEU A 35 -2.97 -16.85 5.67
N LYS A 36 -3.52 -17.30 4.54
CA LYS A 36 -3.59 -18.73 4.19
C LYS A 36 -2.99 -18.96 2.80
N LYS A 37 -1.98 -19.84 2.76
CA LYS A 37 -1.35 -20.27 1.52
C LYS A 37 -2.39 -20.84 0.54
N PRO A 38 -2.37 -20.45 -0.74
CA PRO A 38 -3.24 -21.05 -1.75
C PRO A 38 -2.90 -22.53 -1.97
N THR A 39 -3.91 -23.36 -2.20
CA THR A 39 -3.75 -24.79 -2.47
C THR A 39 -3.69 -25.13 -3.96
N HIS A 40 -4.06 -24.19 -4.83
CA HIS A 40 -4.19 -24.41 -6.27
C HIS A 40 -2.86 -24.30 -7.04
N PHE A 41 -1.84 -23.69 -6.45
CA PHE A 41 -0.49 -23.57 -7.03
C PHE A 41 0.54 -23.37 -5.92
N ILE A 42 1.82 -23.56 -6.24
CA ILE A 42 2.93 -23.30 -5.33
C ILE A 42 3.31 -21.81 -5.43
N PRO A 43 3.07 -20.98 -4.41
CA PRO A 43 3.40 -19.56 -4.46
C PRO A 43 4.92 -19.35 -4.33
N LYS A 44 5.44 -18.42 -5.13
CA LYS A 44 6.81 -17.89 -5.04
C LYS A 44 6.85 -16.46 -4.56
N SER A 45 5.73 -15.74 -4.65
CA SER A 45 5.64 -14.42 -4.03
C SER A 45 4.25 -14.10 -3.47
N LEU A 46 4.24 -13.20 -2.50
CA LEU A 46 3.08 -12.64 -1.83
C LEU A 46 3.25 -11.13 -1.69
N LEU A 47 2.27 -10.36 -2.15
CA LEU A 47 2.10 -8.95 -1.81
C LEU A 47 0.89 -8.80 -0.90
N VAL A 48 1.08 -8.19 0.27
CA VAL A 48 0.00 -7.88 1.22
C VAL A 48 -0.09 -6.37 1.43
N LEU A 49 -1.28 -5.83 1.21
CA LEU A 49 -1.65 -4.46 1.57
C LEU A 49 -2.66 -4.54 2.70
N SER A 50 -2.35 -3.96 3.84
CA SER A 50 -3.17 -4.10 5.05
C SER A 50 -3.42 -2.75 5.70
N THR A 51 -4.66 -2.53 6.15
CA THR A 51 -4.98 -1.37 6.99
C THR A 51 -4.39 -1.52 8.39
N PRO A 52 -4.05 -0.43 9.10
CA PRO A 52 -3.33 -0.49 10.37
C PRO A 52 -3.87 -1.49 11.40
N ASN A 53 -5.20 -1.61 11.52
CA ASN A 53 -5.86 -2.52 12.46
C ASN A 53 -5.47 -4.01 12.29
N ASN A 54 -5.09 -4.44 11.09
CA ASN A 54 -4.78 -5.84 10.78
C ASN A 54 -3.27 -6.10 10.65
N LEU A 55 -2.43 -5.06 10.71
CA LEU A 55 -0.99 -5.19 10.52
C LEU A 55 -0.30 -6.08 11.55
N PRO A 56 -0.62 -6.04 12.87
CA PRO A 56 0.05 -6.91 13.84
C PRO A 56 -0.02 -8.39 13.46
N GLN A 57 -1.22 -8.86 13.09
CA GLN A 57 -1.43 -10.25 12.68
C GLN A 57 -0.76 -10.55 11.33
N VAL A 58 -0.84 -9.63 10.37
CA VAL A 58 -0.17 -9.78 9.06
C VAL A 58 1.35 -9.89 9.22
N ILE A 59 1.95 -9.10 10.12
CA ILE A 59 3.39 -9.16 10.42
C ILE A 59 3.74 -10.52 11.02
N GLU A 60 2.98 -10.98 12.01
CA GLU A 60 3.20 -12.27 12.66
C GLU A 60 3.11 -13.43 11.65
N ASP A 61 2.07 -13.44 10.81
CA ASP A 61 1.88 -14.44 9.77
C ASP A 61 3.01 -14.40 8.73
N SER A 62 3.50 -13.21 8.39
CA SER A 62 4.61 -13.01 7.46
C SER A 62 5.92 -13.57 8.01
N ILE A 63 6.18 -13.37 9.31
CA ILE A 63 7.34 -13.95 10.00
C ILE A 63 7.22 -15.48 10.03
N LYS A 64 6.03 -16.02 10.34
CA LYS A 64 5.78 -17.47 10.32
C LYS A 64 6.05 -18.07 8.93
N PHE A 65 5.60 -17.43 7.86
CA PHE A 65 5.89 -17.90 6.50
C PHE A 65 7.36 -17.82 6.13
N HIS A 66 8.08 -16.79 6.57
CA HIS A 66 9.51 -16.68 6.33
C HIS A 66 10.32 -17.75 7.07
N GLN A 67 9.84 -18.19 8.23
CA GLN A 67 10.47 -19.23 9.05
C GLN A 67 10.06 -20.65 8.66
N ASP A 68 8.95 -20.82 7.91
CA ASP A 68 8.45 -22.12 7.49
C ASP A 68 9.37 -22.75 6.41
N PRO A 69 10.04 -23.88 6.69
CA PRO A 69 10.92 -24.53 5.72
C PRO A 69 10.23 -24.93 4.41
N SER A 70 8.92 -25.19 4.46
CA SER A 70 8.10 -25.55 3.29
C SER A 70 7.83 -24.38 2.34
N LEU A 71 8.18 -23.16 2.78
CA LEU A 71 8.01 -21.89 2.07
C LEU A 71 9.32 -21.12 1.91
N SER A 72 10.47 -21.80 2.00
CA SER A 72 11.80 -21.20 1.90
C SER A 72 12.10 -20.41 0.61
N ASP A 73 11.31 -20.60 -0.45
CA ASP A 73 11.42 -19.84 -1.71
C ASP A 73 10.43 -18.67 -1.80
N LEU A 74 9.58 -18.43 -0.79
CA LEU A 74 8.54 -17.41 -0.83
C LEU A 74 9.15 -16.02 -0.60
N GLN A 75 8.95 -15.13 -1.56
CA GLN A 75 9.18 -13.70 -1.38
C GLN A 75 7.91 -13.04 -0.86
N LEU A 76 8.05 -12.16 0.12
CA LEU A 76 6.90 -11.52 0.75
C LEU A 76 7.13 -10.02 0.84
N VAL A 77 6.14 -9.22 0.46
CA VAL A 77 6.13 -7.76 0.60
C VAL A 77 4.88 -7.37 1.37
N VAL A 78 5.04 -6.62 2.45
CA VAL A 78 3.94 -6.11 3.28
C VAL A 78 4.00 -4.60 3.33
N ALA A 79 2.85 -3.95 3.12
CA ALA A 79 2.71 -2.52 3.27
C ALA A 79 1.43 -2.16 4.03
N GLY A 80 1.57 -1.21 4.96
CA GLY A 80 0.48 -0.54 5.64
C GLY A 80 -0.14 0.54 4.76
N VAL A 81 -1.42 0.44 4.44
CA VAL A 81 -2.16 1.39 3.59
C VAL A 81 -3.40 1.91 4.29
N ASP A 82 -3.84 3.14 3.98
CA ASP A 82 -5.00 3.73 4.68
C ASP A 82 -6.31 3.03 4.31
N THR A 83 -6.41 2.57 3.06
CA THR A 83 -7.62 1.96 2.53
C THR A 83 -7.29 0.81 1.59
N VAL A 84 -8.21 -0.15 1.52
CA VAL A 84 -8.15 -1.28 0.60
C VAL A 84 -9.35 -1.29 -0.34
N VAL A 85 -9.19 -1.96 -1.48
CA VAL A 85 -10.24 -2.14 -2.48
C VAL A 85 -11.13 -3.35 -2.17
N PRO A 86 -12.42 -3.36 -2.52
CA PRO A 86 -13.17 -2.30 -3.22
C PRO A 86 -13.56 -1.12 -2.30
N TYR A 87 -13.94 0.01 -2.91
CA TYR A 87 -14.57 1.17 -2.23
C TYR A 87 -13.79 1.83 -1.07
N SER A 88 -12.46 1.75 -1.08
CA SER A 88 -11.61 2.46 -0.12
C SER A 88 -11.96 2.16 1.35
N HIS A 89 -12.21 0.89 1.68
CA HIS A 89 -12.49 0.47 3.05
C HIS A 89 -11.26 0.71 3.94
N ARG A 90 -11.47 1.34 5.11
CA ARG A 90 -10.44 1.63 6.13
C ARG A 90 -10.16 0.47 7.08
N ASN A 91 -10.78 -0.68 6.85
CA ASN A 91 -10.51 -1.90 7.58
C ASN A 91 -10.53 -3.09 6.61
N GLY A 92 -9.35 -3.58 6.24
CA GLY A 92 -9.24 -4.80 5.46
C GLY A 92 -7.82 -5.16 5.11
N VAL A 93 -7.70 -6.29 4.43
CA VAL A 93 -6.43 -6.87 3.97
C VAL A 93 -6.60 -7.36 2.54
N SER A 94 -5.73 -6.89 1.66
CA SER A 94 -5.61 -7.34 0.27
C SER A 94 -4.35 -8.18 0.11
N GLU A 95 -4.49 -9.38 -0.45
CA GLU A 95 -3.41 -10.31 -0.73
C GLU A 95 -3.36 -10.64 -2.23
N LEU A 96 -2.15 -10.66 -2.78
CA LEU A 96 -1.84 -11.12 -4.13
C LEU A 96 -0.76 -12.19 -4.05
N TRP A 97 -1.17 -13.44 -4.23
CA TRP A 97 -0.31 -14.60 -4.31
C TRP A 97 0.05 -14.89 -5.76
N MET A 98 1.32 -15.20 -6.05
CA MET A 98 1.77 -15.49 -7.41
C MET A 98 2.74 -16.68 -7.41
N ASN A 99 2.70 -17.50 -8.47
CA ASN A 99 3.64 -18.60 -8.69
C ASN A 99 5.00 -18.15 -9.27
N GLN A 100 5.23 -16.84 -9.39
CA GLN A 100 6.47 -16.22 -9.88
C GLN A 100 6.98 -15.19 -8.87
N PRO A 101 8.30 -14.98 -8.77
CA PRO A 101 8.90 -14.02 -7.84
C PRO A 101 8.60 -12.57 -8.21
N ILE A 102 8.52 -11.68 -7.23
CA ILE A 102 8.45 -10.23 -7.42
C ILE A 102 9.87 -9.69 -7.59
N LYS A 103 10.08 -8.78 -8.56
CA LYS A 103 11.37 -8.12 -8.68
C LYS A 103 11.41 -6.93 -7.72
N ILE A 104 12.26 -7.05 -6.70
CA ILE A 104 12.54 -5.96 -5.77
C ILE A 104 13.52 -4.98 -6.42
N GLY A 105 13.14 -3.70 -6.46
CA GLY A 105 13.93 -2.60 -7.00
C GLY A 105 14.61 -1.80 -5.90
N GLN A 106 14.61 -0.48 -6.06
CA GLN A 106 15.16 0.45 -5.06
C GLN A 106 14.35 0.40 -3.76
N SER A 107 15.04 0.51 -2.63
CA SER A 107 14.44 0.59 -1.30
C SER A 107 15.20 1.60 -0.46
N LEU A 108 14.50 2.23 0.47
CA LEU A 108 15.04 3.21 1.41
C LEU A 108 14.59 2.86 2.83
N LEU A 109 15.51 2.83 3.77
CA LEU A 109 15.19 2.50 5.16
C LEU A 109 14.39 3.62 5.80
N LEU A 110 13.52 3.27 6.75
CA LEU A 110 12.80 4.25 7.55
C LEU A 110 13.78 5.15 8.32
N GLU A 111 14.83 4.56 8.91
CA GLU A 111 15.86 5.28 9.68
C GLU A 111 16.66 6.30 8.86
N ASP A 112 16.84 6.07 7.56
CA ASP A 112 17.55 7.01 6.67
C ASP A 112 16.77 8.31 6.44
N ARG A 113 15.43 8.25 6.52
CA ARG A 113 14.55 9.43 6.48
C ARG A 113 14.13 9.92 7.86
N ASP A 114 14.23 9.08 8.87
CA ASP A 114 13.85 9.46 10.22
C ASP A 114 14.91 10.40 10.80
N ASP A 115 14.57 11.68 10.95
CA ASP A 115 15.40 12.72 11.58
C ASP A 115 15.68 12.46 13.08
N LEU A 116 15.70 11.21 13.55
CA LEU A 116 16.10 10.83 14.92
C LEU A 116 17.50 11.35 15.27
N ASN A 117 18.38 11.50 14.27
CA ASN A 117 19.75 11.99 14.45
C ASN A 117 19.91 13.51 14.33
N LYS A 118 18.83 14.28 14.08
CA LYS A 118 18.89 15.74 14.16
C LYS A 118 18.42 16.18 15.54
N PRO A 119 19.32 16.64 16.43
CA PRO A 119 18.88 17.17 17.71
C PRO A 119 17.93 18.35 17.47
N PRO A 120 16.86 18.50 18.29
CA PRO A 120 16.06 19.71 18.27
C PRO A 120 16.98 20.92 18.50
N ARG A 121 16.72 22.04 17.81
CA ARG A 121 17.50 23.27 18.03
C ARG A 121 17.48 23.62 19.51
N GLU A 122 18.66 23.83 20.10
CA GLU A 122 18.77 24.31 21.47
C GLU A 122 18.20 25.73 21.59
N SER A 123 17.58 26.03 22.72
CA SER A 123 16.96 27.33 22.99
C SER A 123 18.04 28.39 23.21
N ASP A 124 17.94 29.48 22.48
CA ASP A 124 18.78 30.68 22.65
C ASP A 124 18.21 31.67 23.70
N GLY A 125 17.14 31.27 24.42
CA GLY A 125 16.49 32.07 25.44
C GLY A 125 15.61 33.22 24.92
N LEU A 126 15.62 33.47 23.60
CA LEU A 126 14.81 34.49 22.92
C LEU A 126 13.73 33.87 22.04
N ASN A 127 14.00 32.68 21.46
CA ASN A 127 13.07 31.92 20.67
C ASN A 127 12.55 30.72 21.48
N ILE A 128 11.23 30.63 21.64
CA ILE A 128 10.59 29.49 22.32
C ILE A 128 10.87 28.23 21.49
N VAL A 129 11.79 27.39 21.97
CA VAL A 129 11.96 26.03 21.44
C VAL A 129 10.83 25.19 21.99
N VAL A 130 9.74 25.11 21.23
CA VAL A 130 8.67 24.18 21.54
C VAL A 130 9.22 22.79 21.30
N ALA A 131 9.38 21.99 22.36
CA ALA A 131 9.65 20.55 22.29
C ALA A 131 8.45 19.76 21.72
N LYS A 132 7.74 20.32 20.75
CA LYS A 132 6.79 19.60 19.92
C LYS A 132 7.62 18.86 18.89
N LYS A 133 7.95 17.60 19.19
CA LYS A 133 8.24 16.62 18.13
C LYS A 133 7.01 16.66 17.22
N ASN A 134 7.10 17.40 16.12
CA ASN A 134 6.02 17.50 15.16
C ASN A 134 5.59 16.08 14.81
N TRP A 135 4.29 15.86 14.66
CA TRP A 135 3.77 14.62 14.08
C TRP A 135 4.57 14.36 12.80
N LYS A 136 5.48 13.38 12.83
CA LYS A 136 6.48 13.20 11.76
C LYS A 136 5.73 12.70 10.54
N ASN A 137 5.48 13.59 9.60
CA ASN A 137 4.98 13.22 8.28
C ASN A 137 6.19 12.82 7.44
N ILE A 138 6.54 11.54 7.47
CA ILE A 138 7.60 10.99 6.64
C ILE A 138 6.96 10.69 5.29
N GLU A 139 7.49 11.30 4.22
CA GLU A 139 7.10 10.92 2.87
C GLU A 139 7.46 9.44 2.68
N SER A 140 6.48 8.64 2.28
CA SER A 140 6.67 7.18 2.22
C SER A 140 5.74 6.54 1.20
N ASN A 141 6.33 5.75 0.32
CA ASN A 141 5.65 5.24 -0.87
C ASN A 141 6.01 3.79 -1.18
N LEU A 142 4.99 3.00 -1.55
CA LEU A 142 5.16 1.75 -2.27
C LEU A 142 4.88 1.98 -3.76
N ASN A 143 5.91 1.89 -4.59
CA ASN A 143 5.80 1.97 -6.03
C ASN A 143 5.71 0.56 -6.64
N ILE A 144 4.58 0.26 -7.26
CA ILE A 144 4.31 -1.02 -7.91
C ILE A 144 4.28 -0.80 -9.42
N LYS A 145 5.32 -1.27 -10.11
CA LYS A 145 5.35 -1.36 -11.56
C LYS A 145 4.51 -2.56 -12.01
N LEU A 146 3.35 -2.28 -12.57
CA LEU A 146 2.41 -3.28 -13.09
C LEU A 146 2.81 -3.71 -14.51
N ARG A 147 3.25 -2.74 -15.32
CA ARG A 147 3.70 -2.88 -16.72
C ARG A 147 4.60 -1.70 -17.09
N ASN A 148 5.30 -1.76 -18.23
CA ASN A 148 6.21 -0.70 -18.69
C ASN A 148 5.61 0.73 -18.70
N ASP A 149 4.31 0.85 -18.87
CA ASP A 149 3.52 2.08 -18.98
C ASP A 149 2.54 2.29 -17.82
N MET A 150 2.51 1.40 -16.83
CA MET A 150 1.55 1.45 -15.74
C MET A 150 2.24 1.24 -14.40
N ASN A 151 2.29 2.33 -13.62
CA ASN A 151 2.83 2.34 -12.26
C ASN A 151 1.72 2.72 -11.30
N LEU A 152 1.63 2.00 -10.20
CA LEU A 152 0.78 2.34 -9.08
C LEU A 152 1.68 2.91 -7.97
N ASN A 153 1.40 4.12 -7.53
CA ASN A 153 2.09 4.71 -6.39
C ASN A 153 1.14 4.76 -5.20
N LEU A 154 1.50 4.07 -4.12
CA LEU A 154 0.69 3.98 -2.91
C LEU A 154 1.38 4.68 -1.76
N ASN A 155 0.72 5.68 -1.19
CA ASN A 155 1.16 6.29 0.06
C ASN A 155 0.93 5.29 1.20
N LEU A 156 1.90 5.18 2.10
CA LEU A 156 1.76 4.34 3.28
C LEU A 156 0.95 5.06 4.37
N ALA A 157 0.17 4.27 5.12
CA ALA A 157 -0.55 4.77 6.28
C ALA A 157 0.39 5.03 7.45
N ASN A 158 -0.05 5.92 8.34
CA ASN A 158 0.56 6.02 9.66
C ASN A 158 0.18 4.80 10.50
N THR A 159 1.18 4.04 10.94
CA THR A 159 1.00 2.79 11.69
C THR A 159 1.50 2.87 13.13
N VAL A 160 1.83 4.06 13.63
CA VAL A 160 2.50 4.23 14.94
C VAL A 160 1.71 3.59 16.08
N PHE A 161 0.38 3.70 16.04
CA PHE A 161 -0.50 3.15 17.08
C PHE A 161 -0.75 1.65 16.94
N SER A 162 -0.51 1.07 15.76
CA SER A 162 -0.78 -0.34 15.49
C SER A 162 0.47 -1.20 15.62
N THR A 163 1.63 -0.70 15.22
CA THR A 163 2.88 -1.48 15.13
C THR A 163 4.04 -0.87 15.92
N GLY A 164 3.86 0.31 16.52
CA GLY A 164 4.93 1.07 17.16
C GLY A 164 5.86 1.81 16.18
N SER A 165 5.76 1.51 14.87
CA SER A 165 6.53 2.19 13.81
C SER A 165 5.66 3.19 13.07
N ILE A 166 6.22 4.36 12.71
CA ILE A 166 5.50 5.45 12.01
C ILE A 166 4.83 4.93 10.74
N ILE A 167 5.51 4.04 10.03
CA ILE A 167 5.01 3.35 8.83
C ILE A 167 5.42 1.87 8.91
N THR A 168 4.66 1.03 8.23
CA THR A 168 4.97 -0.39 8.09
C THR A 168 5.14 -0.72 6.62
N LEU A 169 6.37 -0.93 6.20
CA LEU A 169 6.73 -1.46 4.89
C LEU A 169 7.99 -2.29 5.06
N PHE A 170 7.94 -3.54 4.61
CA PHE A 170 9.10 -4.43 4.62
C PHE A 170 8.91 -5.53 3.58
N TYR A 171 9.99 -6.25 3.30
CA TYR A 171 9.94 -7.46 2.50
C TYR A 171 10.85 -8.55 3.09
N PHE A 172 10.51 -9.81 2.83
CA PHE A 172 11.39 -10.95 3.03
C PHE A 172 11.75 -11.56 1.68
N SER A 173 13.05 -11.80 1.46
CA SER A 173 13.51 -12.56 0.31
C SER A 173 14.70 -13.43 0.66
N HIS A 174 14.61 -14.72 0.29
CA HIS A 174 15.72 -15.67 0.39
C HIS A 174 16.67 -15.62 -0.82
N ILE A 175 16.36 -14.79 -1.84
CA ILE A 175 17.16 -14.66 -3.05
C ILE A 175 18.31 -13.68 -2.79
N ASN A 176 19.45 -14.21 -2.33
CA ASN A 176 20.71 -13.48 -2.12
C ASN A 176 21.40 -12.97 -3.41
N ASN A 177 20.66 -12.84 -4.52
CA ASN A 177 21.23 -12.64 -5.86
C ASN A 177 20.95 -11.26 -6.45
N GLN A 178 21.14 -10.18 -5.69
CA GLN A 178 21.40 -8.89 -6.32
C GLN A 178 22.88 -8.55 -6.18
N LYS A 179 23.67 -8.92 -7.22
CA LYS A 179 24.98 -8.33 -7.46
C LYS A 179 24.78 -6.81 -7.59
N GLY A 180 25.03 -6.07 -6.50
CA GLY A 180 25.01 -4.60 -6.47
C GLY A 180 23.76 -3.94 -5.85
N GLY A 181 22.84 -4.68 -5.24
CA GLY A 181 21.68 -4.10 -4.53
C GLY A 181 21.88 -4.09 -3.02
N ILE A 182 21.53 -2.98 -2.35
CA ILE A 182 21.47 -2.93 -0.88
C ILE A 182 20.32 -3.84 -0.44
N ASN A 183 20.64 -4.90 0.31
CA ASN A 183 19.64 -5.88 0.75
C ASN A 183 19.03 -5.46 2.08
N HIS A 184 17.88 -4.79 2.03
CA HIS A 184 17.12 -4.39 3.21
C HIS A 184 16.04 -5.42 3.62
N SER A 185 16.24 -6.70 3.28
CA SER A 185 15.29 -7.77 3.61
C SER A 185 15.12 -7.88 5.13
N GLY A 186 13.88 -7.85 5.59
CA GLY A 186 13.51 -7.91 7.01
C GLY A 186 13.65 -6.59 7.77
N GLN A 187 13.97 -5.49 7.10
CA GLN A 187 14.08 -4.17 7.73
C GLN A 187 12.85 -3.29 7.43
N HIS A 188 12.63 -2.28 8.28
CA HIS A 188 11.58 -1.28 8.07
C HIS A 188 12.00 -0.26 7.02
N LEU A 189 11.16 -0.10 6.00
CA LEU A 189 11.38 0.77 4.86
C LEU A 189 10.44 1.97 4.88
N CYS A 190 10.85 3.05 4.23
CA CYS A 190 9.98 4.18 3.90
C CYS A 190 9.64 4.29 2.42
N ASP A 191 10.52 3.82 1.53
CA ASP A 191 10.21 3.68 0.11
C ASP A 191 10.60 2.28 -0.36
N LEU A 192 9.76 1.70 -1.21
CA LEU A 192 10.06 0.44 -1.91
C LEU A 192 9.48 0.47 -3.32
N GLN A 193 10.30 0.08 -4.28
CA GLN A 193 9.87 -0.18 -5.64
C GLN A 193 9.82 -1.68 -5.89
N ILE A 194 8.70 -2.16 -6.42
CA ILE A 194 8.52 -3.55 -6.85
C ILE A 194 8.03 -3.63 -8.28
N GLU A 195 8.41 -4.67 -9.01
CA GLU A 195 7.90 -4.96 -10.36
C GLU A 195 7.18 -6.31 -10.36
N LEU A 196 5.90 -6.31 -10.77
CA LEU A 196 5.12 -7.53 -10.87
C LEU A 196 5.54 -8.37 -12.09
N PRO A 197 5.43 -9.70 -12.02
CA PRO A 197 5.67 -10.57 -13.16
C PRO A 197 4.80 -10.21 -14.38
N ARG A 198 5.35 -10.46 -15.58
CA ARG A 198 4.61 -10.26 -16.82
C ARG A 198 3.39 -11.19 -16.85
N GLY A 199 2.23 -10.63 -17.20
CA GLY A 199 0.98 -11.38 -17.32
C GLY A 199 0.04 -11.27 -16.13
N VAL A 200 0.47 -10.69 -14.99
CA VAL A 200 -0.42 -10.44 -13.84
C VAL A 200 -1.51 -9.44 -14.24
N VAL A 201 -1.10 -8.39 -14.95
CA VAL A 201 -2.00 -7.41 -15.56
C VAL A 201 -2.01 -7.64 -17.08
N PRO A 202 -3.14 -8.09 -17.66
CA PRO A 202 -3.27 -8.27 -19.11
C PRO A 202 -2.96 -7.00 -19.91
N ARG A 203 -2.48 -7.16 -21.16
CA ARG A 203 -2.15 -6.02 -22.03
C ARG A 203 -3.35 -5.12 -22.35
N HIS A 204 -4.54 -5.69 -22.37
CA HIS A 204 -5.79 -4.98 -22.68
C HIS A 204 -6.54 -4.51 -21.43
N SER A 205 -5.93 -4.59 -20.25
CA SER A 205 -6.50 -4.02 -19.03
C SER A 205 -6.36 -2.50 -19.05
N HIS A 206 -7.41 -1.82 -18.60
CA HIS A 206 -7.45 -0.37 -18.44
C HIS A 206 -7.57 -0.02 -16.96
N ALA A 207 -6.86 1.03 -16.53
CA ALA A 207 -7.06 1.61 -15.22
C ALA A 207 -8.30 2.51 -15.28
N SER A 208 -9.21 2.33 -14.32
CA SER A 208 -10.32 3.25 -14.11
C SER A 208 -10.14 3.94 -12.76
N ILE A 209 -10.14 5.27 -12.79
CA ILE A 209 -10.11 6.10 -11.60
C ILE A 209 -11.55 6.47 -11.31
N HIS A 210 -12.03 6.11 -10.13
CA HIS A 210 -13.36 6.48 -9.67
C HIS A 210 -13.21 7.44 -8.52
N ASP A 211 -13.79 8.62 -8.69
CA ASP A 211 -14.00 9.53 -7.58
C ASP A 211 -15.28 9.12 -6.85
N ASN A 212 -15.16 8.81 -5.56
CA ASN A 212 -16.31 8.50 -4.70
C ASN A 212 -16.76 9.74 -3.90
N TRP A 213 -16.24 10.92 -4.22
CA TRP A 213 -16.67 12.15 -3.59
C TRP A 213 -18.09 12.47 -4.05
N THR A 214 -18.96 12.72 -3.08
CA THR A 214 -20.28 13.28 -3.36
C THR A 214 -20.12 14.79 -3.44
N ASP A 215 -20.64 15.40 -4.50
CA ASP A 215 -20.69 16.85 -4.60
C ASP A 215 -21.39 17.42 -3.36
N LEU A 216 -20.70 18.31 -2.64
CA LEU A 216 -21.25 19.02 -1.48
C LEU A 216 -22.48 19.86 -1.88
N TYR A 217 -22.55 20.30 -3.13
CA TYR A 217 -23.62 21.08 -3.71
C TYR A 217 -24.07 20.48 -5.05
N PRO A 218 -25.03 19.54 -5.04
CA PRO A 218 -25.51 18.92 -6.28
C PRO A 218 -26.28 19.93 -7.15
N GLY A 219 -25.72 20.32 -8.30
CA GLY A 219 -26.31 21.26 -9.25
C GLY A 219 -25.29 21.86 -10.25
N GLU A 220 -25.76 22.61 -11.26
CA GLU A 220 -24.95 23.18 -12.37
C GLU A 220 -23.86 24.19 -11.95
N ASN A 221 -23.81 24.59 -10.68
CA ASN A 221 -22.92 25.64 -10.21
C ASN A 221 -21.67 25.03 -9.56
N SER A 222 -20.74 24.54 -10.39
CA SER A 222 -19.40 24.20 -9.92
C SER A 222 -18.67 25.47 -9.45
N PHE A 223 -18.31 25.54 -8.18
CA PHE A 223 -17.53 26.65 -7.64
C PHE A 223 -16.10 26.63 -8.20
N LYS A 224 -15.70 27.70 -8.89
CA LYS A 224 -14.33 27.84 -9.38
C LYS A 224 -13.51 28.70 -8.43
N ILE A 225 -12.54 28.08 -7.76
CA ILE A 225 -11.54 28.83 -7.00
C ILE A 225 -10.73 29.69 -7.98
N THR A 226 -10.79 31.01 -7.81
CA THR A 226 -10.16 31.99 -8.73
C THR A 226 -8.93 32.64 -8.13
N LYS A 227 -8.79 32.67 -6.79
CA LYS A 227 -7.60 33.20 -6.12
C LYS A 227 -7.36 32.57 -4.75
N CYS A 228 -6.14 32.08 -4.55
CA CYS A 228 -5.59 31.66 -3.26
C CYS A 228 -4.43 32.58 -2.87
N VAL A 229 -4.28 32.88 -1.58
CA VAL A 229 -3.10 33.54 -1.02
C VAL A 229 -2.64 32.74 0.20
N GLY A 230 -1.53 32.02 0.06
CA GLY A 230 -1.14 31.00 1.05
C GLY A 230 -2.21 29.93 1.20
N ASN A 231 -2.60 29.63 2.44
CA ASN A 231 -3.65 28.66 2.77
C ASN A 231 -5.07 29.26 2.75
N LEU A 232 -5.22 30.53 2.35
CA LEU A 232 -6.50 31.24 2.35
C LEU A 232 -7.10 31.30 0.94
N LEU A 233 -8.30 30.78 0.81
CA LEU A 233 -9.17 31.04 -0.33
C LEU A 233 -9.65 32.49 -0.27
N LYS A 234 -9.38 33.27 -1.33
CA LYS A 234 -9.76 34.69 -1.41
C LYS A 234 -10.97 34.90 -2.30
N THR A 235 -11.04 34.22 -3.44
CA THR A 235 -12.16 34.37 -4.38
C THR A 235 -12.63 33.04 -4.95
N VAL A 236 -13.96 32.93 -5.07
CA VAL A 236 -14.68 31.84 -5.71
C VAL A 236 -15.62 32.48 -6.73
N ASP A 237 -15.58 32.03 -7.98
CA ASP A 237 -16.34 32.61 -9.10
C ASP A 237 -16.17 34.14 -9.25
N ASN A 238 -14.94 34.62 -9.06
CA ASN A 238 -14.56 36.03 -9.04
C ASN A 238 -15.26 36.88 -7.95
N LYS A 239 -15.96 36.25 -7.00
CA LYS A 239 -16.53 36.91 -5.81
C LYS A 239 -15.68 36.63 -4.57
N PRO A 240 -15.64 37.55 -3.58
CA PRO A 240 -14.96 37.28 -2.31
C PRO A 240 -15.50 36.01 -1.67
N ALA A 241 -14.62 35.09 -1.27
CA ALA A 241 -15.01 33.80 -0.69
C ALA A 241 -15.87 33.96 0.59
N ALA A 242 -15.73 35.07 1.31
CA ALA A 242 -16.54 35.40 2.49
C ALA A 242 -18.02 35.71 2.17
N GLN A 243 -18.37 35.93 0.90
CA GLN A 243 -19.72 36.28 0.45
C GLN A 243 -20.41 35.11 -0.27
N VAL A 244 -19.74 33.97 -0.40
CA VAL A 244 -20.27 32.76 -1.03
C VAL A 244 -20.71 31.85 0.12
N SER A 245 -21.89 32.13 0.68
CA SER A 245 -22.57 31.36 1.73
C SER A 245 -23.96 30.97 1.28
#